data_AF-G3A3G9-F1
#
_entry.id   AF-G3A3G9-F1
#
_cell.length_a   1.000
_cell.length_b   1.000
_cell.length_c   1.000
_cell.angle_alpha   90.00
_cell.angle_beta   90.00
_cell.angle_gamma   90.00
#
_symmetry.space_group_name_H-M   'P 1'
#
loop_
_entity.id
_entity.type
_entity.pdbx_description
1 polymer ?
#
loop_
_entity_poly.entity_id
_entity_poly.type
_entity_poly.pdbx_seq_one_letter_code
_entity_poly.pdbx_strand_id
1 'polypeptide(L)'
;MTRSCLYIHPIQPERKVRAGFGWSAFLFGTLWAYSEGLVAHAGRLAAIDAVTALLLTLDAGLKLPWLVCIAVALFVAKNIYCGLRANHWLSCALARRGYRPLS
;
A
#
# COMPACT_ATOMS: atom_id res chain seq x y z
N MET A 1 -23.26 -3.83 -0.92
CA MET A 1 -22.73 -4.98 -1.68
C MET A 1 -21.32 -4.67 -2.15
N THR A 2 -20.31 -5.25 -1.51
CA THR A 2 -18.91 -5.12 -1.93
C THR A 2 -18.70 -6.02 -3.15
N ARG A 3 -18.55 -5.45 -4.35
CA ARG A 3 -18.20 -6.25 -5.54
C ARG A 3 -16.83 -6.87 -5.32
N SER A 4 -16.67 -8.15 -5.61
CA SER A 4 -15.37 -8.83 -5.52
C SER A 4 -15.11 -9.53 -6.83
N CYS A 5 -13.93 -9.30 -7.41
CA CYS A 5 -13.51 -9.95 -8.64
C CYS A 5 -12.64 -11.16 -8.27
N LEU A 6 -12.97 -12.32 -8.83
CA LEU A 6 -12.22 -13.55 -8.63
C LEU A 6 -11.20 -13.65 -9.76
N TYR A 7 -9.94 -13.90 -9.43
CA TYR A 7 -8.86 -14.05 -10.39
C TYR A 7 -8.42 -15.50 -10.42
N ILE A 8 -8.47 -16.13 -11.59
CA ILE A 8 -8.08 -17.53 -11.80
C ILE A 8 -6.77 -17.59 -12.58
N HIS A 9 -5.91 -18.53 -12.20
CA HIS A 9 -4.70 -18.89 -12.93
C HIS A 9 -4.75 -20.40 -13.24
N PRO A 10 -4.28 -20.86 -14.41
CA PRO A 10 -4.39 -22.28 -14.80
C PRO A 10 -3.63 -23.25 -13.88
N ILE A 11 -2.63 -22.77 -13.13
CA ILE A 11 -1.74 -23.59 -12.28
C ILE A 11 -1.75 -23.13 -10.81
N GLN A 12 -2.15 -21.88 -10.53
CA GLN A 12 -2.05 -21.30 -9.18
C GLN A 12 -3.44 -21.17 -8.57
N PRO A 13 -3.56 -21.21 -7.23
CA PRO A 13 -4.85 -21.10 -6.56
C PRO A 13 -5.55 -19.79 -6.88
N GLU A 14 -6.88 -19.86 -6.92
CA GLU A 14 -7.73 -18.70 -7.19
C GLU A 14 -7.51 -17.60 -6.15
N ARG A 15 -7.62 -16.35 -6.61
CA ARG A 15 -7.42 -15.19 -5.75
C ARG A 15 -8.59 -14.23 -5.81
N LYS A 16 -9.19 -13.97 -4.66
CA LYS A 16 -10.30 -13.01 -4.55
C LYS A 16 -9.78 -11.61 -4.24
N VAL A 17 -10.05 -10.66 -5.12
CA VAL A 17 -9.79 -9.23 -4.89
C VAL A 17 -11.11 -8.55 -4.56
N ARG A 18 -11.23 -8.03 -3.33
CA ARG A 18 -12.39 -7.23 -2.94
C ARG A 18 -12.28 -5.85 -3.60
N ALA A 19 -13.36 -5.33 -4.17
CA ALA A 19 -13.40 -3.93 -4.60
C ALA A 19 -13.60 -3.01 -3.38
N GLY A 20 -13.12 -1.77 -3.48
CA GLY A 20 -13.27 -0.76 -2.43
C GLY A 20 -11.97 -0.41 -1.74
N PHE A 21 -12.03 -0.14 -0.43
CA PHE A 21 -10.87 0.28 0.36
C PHE A 21 -10.11 -0.93 0.92
N GLY A 22 -8.79 -0.97 0.69
CA GLY A 22 -7.91 -1.99 1.23
C GLY A 22 -7.56 -1.70 2.69
N TRP A 23 -8.37 -2.18 3.63
CA TRP A 23 -8.13 -1.99 5.07
C TRP A 23 -6.79 -2.52 5.56
N SER A 24 -6.36 -3.68 5.07
CA SER A 24 -5.03 -4.23 5.36
C SER A 24 -3.90 -3.33 4.83
N ALA A 25 -4.07 -2.79 3.62
CA ALA A 25 -3.13 -1.85 3.02
C ALA A 25 -3.08 -0.51 3.77
N PHE A 26 -4.20 -0.06 4.33
CA PHE A 26 -4.25 1.15 5.15
C PHE A 26 -3.55 0.97 6.49
N LEU A 27 -3.78 -0.15 7.18
CA LEU A 27 -3.22 -0.40 8.51
C LEU A 27 -1.73 -0.79 8.46
N PHE A 28 -1.35 -1.60 7.47
CA PHE A 28 -0.01 -2.19 7.40
C PHE A 28 0.85 -1.63 6.26
N GLY A 29 0.29 -0.78 5.38
CA GLY A 29 1.00 0.00 4.36
C GLY A 29 2.08 -0.80 3.62
N THR A 30 3.32 -0.46 3.94
CA THR A 30 4.54 -1.04 3.37
C THR A 30 4.63 -2.55 3.58
N LEU A 31 4.29 -3.05 4.78
CA LEU A 31 4.32 -4.49 5.09
C LEU A 31 3.31 -5.27 4.25
N TRP A 32 2.11 -4.73 4.09
CA TRP A 32 1.10 -5.31 3.22
C TRP A 32 1.56 -5.37 1.76
N ALA A 33 2.20 -4.30 1.25
CA ALA A 33 2.71 -4.29 -0.11
C ALA A 33 3.80 -5.37 -0.32
N TYR A 34 4.65 -5.63 0.68
CA TYR A 34 5.62 -6.73 0.63
C TYR A 34 4.96 -8.11 0.66
N SER A 35 3.99 -8.35 1.55
CA SER A 35 3.29 -9.64 1.61
C SER A 35 2.55 -9.99 0.31
N GLU A 36 2.11 -8.96 -0.42
CA GLU A 36 1.46 -9.10 -1.73
C GLU A 36 2.45 -9.28 -2.90
N GLY A 37 3.75 -9.13 -2.66
CA GLY A 37 4.80 -9.15 -3.68
C GLY A 37 4.76 -7.93 -4.59
N LEU A 38 4.27 -6.79 -4.10
CA LEU A 38 4.23 -5.50 -4.79
C LEU A 38 5.54 -4.73 -4.56
N VAL A 39 6.69 -5.35 -4.83
CA VAL A 39 8.03 -4.85 -4.42
C VAL A 39 8.28 -3.40 -4.85
N ALA A 40 7.92 -3.03 -6.07
CA ALA A 40 8.10 -1.65 -6.56
C ALA A 40 7.25 -0.63 -5.78
N HIS A 41 6.01 -0.98 -5.40
CA HIS A 41 5.16 -0.12 -4.58
C HIS A 41 5.64 -0.10 -3.13
N ALA A 42 6.03 -1.26 -2.59
CA ALA A 42 6.60 -1.39 -1.25
C ALA A 42 7.88 -0.54 -1.11
N GLY A 43 8.77 -0.55 -2.10
CA GLY A 43 9.97 0.30 -2.11
C GLY A 43 9.65 1.80 -2.10
N ARG A 44 8.66 2.23 -2.88
CA ARG A 44 8.19 3.64 -2.84
C ARG A 44 7.61 4.03 -1.49
N LEU A 45 6.82 3.14 -0.87
CA LEU A 45 6.26 3.38 0.46
C LEU A 45 7.36 3.42 1.53
N ALA A 46 8.36 2.53 1.43
CA ALA A 46 9.52 2.51 2.32
C ALA A 46 10.37 3.79 2.20
N ALA A 47 10.54 4.33 0.99
CA ALA A 47 11.21 5.61 0.80
C ALA A 47 10.45 6.76 1.50
N ILE A 48 9.12 6.77 1.44
CA ILE A 48 8.30 7.75 2.18
C ILE A 48 8.49 7.55 3.70
N ASP A 49 8.49 6.31 4.18
CA ASP A 49 8.73 6.02 5.61
C ASP A 49 10.11 6.51 6.07
N ALA A 50 11.14 6.34 5.23
CA ALA A 50 12.48 6.85 5.50
C ALA A 50 12.54 8.39 5.55
N VAL A 51 11.82 9.08 4.64
CA VAL A 51 11.70 10.55 4.67
C VAL A 51 10.98 11.01 5.92
N THR A 52 9.88 10.37 6.30
CA THR A 52 9.15 10.68 7.53
C THR A 52 10.03 10.48 8.76
N ALA A 53 10.79 9.38 8.83
CA ALA A 53 11.73 9.12 9.91
C ALA A 53 12.84 10.19 9.96
N LEU A 54 13.38 10.58 8.80
CA LEU A 54 14.39 11.64 8.71
C LEU A 54 13.85 12.97 9.25
N LEU A 55 12.63 13.37 8.86
CA LEU A 55 11.99 14.60 9.37
C LEU A 55 11.86 14.59 10.90
N LEU A 56 11.51 13.44 11.50
CA LEU A 56 11.43 13.29 12.95
C LEU A 56 12.81 13.37 13.61
N THR A 57 13.86 12.80 13.01
CA THR A 57 15.23 12.92 13.55
C THR A 57 15.78 14.34 13.45
N LEU A 58 15.40 15.09 12.42
CA LEU A 58 15.79 16.50 12.26
C LEU A 58 15.07 17.40 13.28
N ASP A 59 13.80 17.12 13.58
CA ASP A 59 13.09 17.80 14.65
C ASP A 59 13.77 17.62 16.02
N ALA A 60 14.25 16.41 16.33
CA ALA A 60 14.97 16.16 17.58
C ALA A 60 16.22 17.06 17.76
N GLY A 61 16.84 17.48 16.65
CA GLY A 61 17.96 18.43 16.65
C GLY A 61 17.53 19.90 16.66
N LEU A 62 16.51 20.28 15.89
CA LEU A 62 16.12 21.68 15.68
C LEU A 62 14.94 22.18 16.55
N LYS A 63 14.21 21.29 17.23
CA LYS A 63 13.01 21.57 18.04
C LYS A 63 11.94 22.37 17.28
N LEU A 64 11.61 21.93 16.07
CA LEU A 64 10.69 22.57 15.16
C LEU A 64 9.37 21.77 15.07
N PRO A 65 8.37 22.07 15.91
CA PRO A 65 7.17 21.24 16.06
C PRO A 65 6.36 21.06 14.76
N TRP A 66 6.52 21.97 13.79
CA TRP A 66 5.88 21.87 12.48
C TRP A 66 6.42 20.69 11.63
N LEU A 67 7.67 20.26 11.83
CA LEU A 67 8.25 19.09 11.14
C LEU A 67 7.52 17.81 11.55
N VAL A 68 7.15 17.68 12.83
CA VAL A 68 6.34 16.57 13.34
C VAL A 68 4.97 16.56 12.68
N CYS A 69 4.31 17.72 12.57
CA CYS A 69 3.03 17.83 11.88
C CYS A 69 3.12 17.36 10.41
N ILE A 70 4.19 17.76 9.70
CA ILE A 70 4.41 17.32 8.31
C ILE A 70 4.68 15.82 8.25
N ALA A 71 5.53 15.29 9.13
CA ALA A 71 5.85 13.86 9.19
C ALA A 71 4.59 13.01 9.43
N VAL A 72 3.74 13.40 10.39
CA VAL A 72 2.46 12.74 10.67
C VAL A 72 1.51 12.86 9.48
N ALA A 73 1.39 14.05 8.88
CA ALA A 73 0.54 14.25 7.71
C ALA A 73 0.97 13.39 6.51
N LEU A 74 2.29 13.31 6.25
CA LEU A 74 2.85 12.45 5.21
C LEU A 74 2.55 10.97 5.48
N PHE A 75 2.73 10.52 6.72
CA PHE A 75 2.44 9.14 7.11
C PHE A 75 0.95 8.80 6.92
N VAL A 76 0.05 9.66 7.38
CA VAL A 76 -1.40 9.45 7.24
C VAL A 76 -1.80 9.47 5.76
N ALA A 77 -1.34 10.47 5.00
CA ALA A 77 -1.62 10.57 3.57
C ALA A 77 -1.12 9.33 2.80
N LYS A 78 0.08 8.84 3.13
CA LYS A 78 0.65 7.60 2.57
C LYS A 78 -0.27 6.40 2.79
N ASN A 79 -0.73 6.20 4.03
CA ASN A 79 -1.56 5.05 4.38
C ASN A 79 -2.96 5.13 3.74
N ILE A 80 -3.57 6.32 3.71
CA ILE A 80 -4.84 6.54 2.99
C ILE A 80 -4.67 6.23 1.50
N TYR A 81 -3.62 6.76 0.88
CA TYR A 81 -3.32 6.51 -0.53
C TYR A 81 -3.09 5.01 -0.81
N CYS A 82 -2.40 4.31 0.09
CA CYS A 82 -2.21 2.87 0.00
C CYS A 82 -3.55 2.13 0.07
N GLY A 83 -4.42 2.45 1.03
CA GLY A 83 -5.76 1.85 1.14
C GLY A 83 -6.64 2.08 -0.08
N LEU A 84 -6.60 3.28 -0.68
CA LEU A 84 -7.38 3.60 -1.88
C LEU A 84 -6.89 2.85 -3.13
N ARG A 85 -5.57 2.70 -3.30
CA ARG A 85 -4.99 2.07 -4.49
C ARG A 85 -4.67 0.58 -4.35
N ALA A 86 -4.79 0.02 -3.15
CA ALA A 86 -4.46 -1.36 -2.83
C ALA A 86 -5.01 -2.36 -3.85
N ASN A 87 -6.32 -2.29 -4.09
CA ASN A 87 -7.01 -3.24 -4.96
C ASN A 87 -6.59 -3.08 -6.42
N HIS A 88 -6.35 -1.86 -6.88
CA HIS A 88 -5.85 -1.61 -8.23
C HIS A 88 -4.43 -2.17 -8.41
N TRP A 89 -3.53 -1.93 -7.45
CA TRP A 89 -2.17 -2.50 -7.50
C TRP A 89 -2.19 -4.02 -7.49
N LEU A 90 -3.07 -4.61 -6.68
CA LEU A 90 -3.26 -6.04 -6.58
C LEU A 90 -3.78 -6.65 -7.89
N SER A 91 -4.82 -6.06 -8.48
CA SER A 91 -5.36 -6.46 -9.78
C SER A 91 -4.31 -6.38 -10.89
N CYS A 92 -3.55 -5.27 -10.97
CA CYS A 92 -2.49 -5.12 -11.96
C CYS A 92 -1.33 -6.11 -11.74
N ALA A 93 -1.00 -6.45 -10.48
CA ALA A 93 0.01 -7.45 -10.19
C ALA A 93 -0.47 -8.87 -10.55
N LEU A 94 -1.74 -9.19 -10.30
CA LEU A 94 -2.33 -10.48 -10.68
C LEU A 94 -2.38 -10.63 -12.20
N ALA A 95 -2.81 -9.59 -12.93
CA ALA A 95 -2.80 -9.60 -14.39
C ALA A 95 -1.40 -9.83 -14.94
N ARG A 96 -0.37 -9.18 -14.37
CA ARG A 96 1.04 -9.41 -14.75
C ARG A 96 1.54 -10.82 -14.43
N ARG A 97 0.97 -11.49 -13.43
CA ARG A 97 1.24 -12.89 -13.09
C ARG A 97 0.43 -13.88 -13.94
N GLY A 98 -0.31 -13.42 -14.94
CA GLY A 98 -1.09 -14.26 -15.84
C GLY A 98 -2.48 -14.67 -15.33
N TYR A 99 -2.93 -14.10 -14.20
CA TYR A 99 -4.29 -14.34 -13.71
C TYR A 99 -5.31 -13.62 -14.60
N ARG A 100 -6.46 -14.25 -14.81
CA ARG A 100 -7.58 -13.68 -15.56
C ARG A 100 -8.75 -13.39 -14.61
N PRO A 101 -9.43 -12.23 -14.73
CA PRO A 101 -10.62 -11.96 -13.96
C PRO A 101 -11.77 -12.85 -14.45
N LEU A 102 -12.37 -13.62 -13.54
CA LEU A 102 -13.72 -14.14 -13.69
C LEU A 102 -14.68 -13.04 -13.24
N SER A 103 -15.41 -12.51 -14.22
CA SER A 103 -16.50 -11.54 -14.04
C SER A 103 -17.73 -12.21 -13.48
#